data_AF-A0A2N9GQD6-F1
#
_entry.id   AF-A0A2N9GQD6-F1
#
_cell.length_a   1.000
_cell.length_b   1.000
_cell.length_c   1.000
_cell.angle_alpha   90.00
_cell.angle_beta   90.00
_cell.angle_gamma   90.00
#
_symmetry.space_group_name_H-M   'P 1'
#
loop_
_entity.id
_entity.type
_entity.pdbx_description
1 polymer ?
#
loop_
_entity_poly.entity_id
_entity_poly.type
_entity_poly.pdbx_seq_one_letter_code
_entity_poly.pdbx_strand_id
1 'polypeptide(L)'
;MEESYPMTGGDGQFSYAKNSNPQAPAELGDQLNSTSCNKGRIYYSNAPNEVGQAYSAQYAKDIGSFLCARAEELAPGGLMNNSNSLGVTMGQFLAQSSMGPHFEDLESSLLDMAKEGIISKDRIDSFNLPIYSPSMEELRTLIQENGCFEIVRLDGQPQKYPTITAMECRAGLEGIFSKHFGSENMDPLFNRCAKIIDGRPLKRNGHTYSIGLFVLLKRKKLEE
;
A
#
# COMPACT_ATOMS: atom_id res chain seq x y z
N MET A 1 -6.05 8.16 -42.17
CA MET A 1 -5.40 7.20 -41.27
C MET A 1 -5.52 7.79 -39.88
N GLU A 2 -6.24 7.10 -39.01
CA GLU A 2 -6.47 7.48 -37.62
C GLU A 2 -5.14 7.22 -36.88
N GLU A 3 -4.47 8.27 -36.41
CA GLU A 3 -3.25 8.13 -35.61
C GLU A 3 -3.61 7.52 -34.27
N SER A 4 -3.36 6.22 -34.12
CA SER A 4 -3.36 5.58 -32.80
C SER A 4 -2.14 6.08 -32.04
N TYR A 5 -2.35 6.71 -30.88
CA TYR A 5 -1.31 7.01 -29.91
C TYR A 5 -1.13 5.78 -29.01
N PRO A 6 -0.16 4.87 -29.28
CA PRO A 6 0.09 3.77 -28.37
C PRO A 6 0.55 4.32 -27.02
N MET A 7 0.01 3.77 -25.93
CA MET A 7 0.51 4.03 -24.59
C MET A 7 1.99 3.62 -24.55
N THR A 8 2.91 4.59 -24.46
CA THR A 8 4.34 4.35 -24.24
C THR A 8 4.52 3.58 -22.93
N GLY A 9 5.51 2.68 -22.85
CA GLY A 9 5.71 1.68 -21.78
C GLY A 9 6.05 2.22 -20.38
N GLY A 10 5.57 3.40 -20.00
CA GLY A 10 5.77 3.99 -18.68
C GLY A 10 7.21 4.46 -18.43
N ASP A 11 7.96 4.77 -19.48
CA ASP A 11 9.36 5.23 -19.41
C ASP A 11 9.54 6.70 -19.83
N GLY A 12 8.52 7.32 -20.41
CA GLY A 12 8.49 8.74 -20.77
C GLY A 12 8.51 9.71 -19.58
N GLN A 13 8.78 10.99 -19.86
CA GLN A 13 8.87 12.07 -18.85
C GLN A 13 7.59 12.22 -18.00
N PHE A 14 6.43 11.89 -18.56
CA PHE A 14 5.13 11.96 -17.89
C PHE A 14 4.66 10.60 -17.35
N SER A 15 5.55 9.61 -17.26
CA SER A 15 5.20 8.32 -16.72
C SER A 15 4.85 8.40 -15.24
N TYR A 16 3.67 7.89 -14.89
CA TYR A 16 3.28 7.66 -13.50
C TYR A 16 4.27 6.76 -12.75
N ALA A 17 4.92 5.80 -13.42
CA ALA A 17 5.92 4.94 -12.78
C ALA A 17 7.20 5.70 -12.36
N LYS A 18 7.55 6.82 -13.04
CA LYS A 18 8.68 7.68 -12.67
C LYS A 18 8.31 8.81 -11.72
N ASN A 19 7.06 9.29 -11.81
CA ASN A 19 6.59 10.47 -11.09
C ASN A 19 5.84 10.13 -9.79
N SER A 20 5.57 8.85 -9.53
CA SER A 20 5.00 8.37 -8.28
C SER A 20 6.09 7.73 -7.42
N ASN A 21 6.49 8.41 -6.36
CA ASN A 21 7.35 7.84 -5.33
C ASN A 21 6.48 7.34 -4.18
N PRO A 22 6.65 6.09 -3.73
CA PRO A 22 5.96 5.65 -2.53
C PRO A 22 6.55 6.38 -1.31
N GLN A 23 5.68 6.94 -0.47
CA GLN A 23 6.07 7.75 0.68
C GLN A 23 5.53 7.11 1.95
N ALA A 24 6.43 6.78 2.88
CA ALA A 24 6.04 6.43 4.24
C ALA A 24 5.76 7.74 5.01
N PRO A 25 4.92 7.72 6.07
CA PRO A 25 4.69 8.91 6.88
C PRO A 25 6.02 9.46 7.43
N ALA A 26 6.34 10.71 7.10
CA ALA A 26 7.62 11.34 7.47
C ALA A 26 7.85 11.34 9.00
N GLU A 27 6.77 11.47 9.75
CA GLU A 27 6.72 11.43 11.22
C GLU A 27 7.27 10.13 11.83
N LEU A 28 7.32 9.04 11.05
CA LEU A 28 7.84 7.74 11.47
C LEU A 28 9.32 7.54 11.15
N GLY A 29 9.89 8.32 10.22
CA GLY A 29 11.29 8.21 9.78
C GLY A 29 12.24 9.15 10.51
N ASP A 30 11.78 10.33 10.91
CA ASP A 30 12.65 11.42 11.37
C ASP A 30 12.98 11.39 12.87
N GLN A 31 12.33 10.52 13.67
CA GLN A 31 12.45 10.58 15.14
C GLN A 31 12.64 9.20 15.78
N LEU A 32 13.89 8.70 15.74
CA LEU A 32 14.34 7.54 16.56
C LEU A 32 14.04 7.69 18.08
N ASN A 33 13.77 8.92 18.53
CA ASN A 33 13.48 9.29 19.91
C ASN A 33 12.01 9.67 20.19
N SER A 34 11.10 9.62 19.21
CA SER A 34 9.67 9.84 19.48
C SER A 34 9.02 8.57 20.02
N THR A 35 7.96 8.76 20.80
CA THR A 35 7.05 7.69 21.25
C THR A 35 6.27 7.02 20.10
N SER A 36 6.38 7.52 18.87
CA SER A 36 5.69 7.04 17.66
C SER A 36 6.56 6.19 16.72
N CYS A 37 7.80 5.84 17.11
CA CYS A 37 8.66 4.98 16.32
C CYS A 37 8.11 3.53 16.24
N ASN A 38 7.96 2.99 15.02
CA ASN A 38 7.48 1.63 14.75
C ASN A 38 8.56 0.57 15.05
N LYS A 39 9.09 0.56 16.27
CA LYS A 39 10.27 -0.25 16.65
C LYS A 39 10.03 -1.74 16.44
N GLY A 40 10.98 -2.38 15.76
CA GLY A 40 10.99 -3.80 15.43
C GLY A 40 9.96 -4.21 14.39
N ARG A 41 9.28 -3.25 13.74
CA ARG A 41 8.16 -3.50 12.83
C ARG A 41 8.29 -2.70 11.56
N ILE A 42 7.73 -3.22 10.49
CA ILE A 42 7.79 -2.57 9.17
C ILE A 42 6.42 -2.08 8.68
N TYR A 43 5.33 -2.44 9.37
CA TYR A 43 3.96 -2.11 8.96
C TYR A 43 3.09 -1.70 10.15
N TYR A 44 1.99 -0.97 9.89
CA TYR A 44 1.16 -0.38 10.94
C TYR A 44 0.13 -1.34 11.56
N SER A 45 -0.19 -2.48 10.93
CA SER A 45 -1.32 -3.33 11.36
C SER A 45 -1.19 -3.88 12.78
N ASN A 46 0.04 -4.15 13.22
CA ASN A 46 0.34 -4.64 14.57
C ASN A 46 1.04 -3.58 15.42
N ALA A 47 1.04 -2.31 14.98
CA ALA A 47 1.71 -1.20 15.64
C ALA A 47 0.79 -0.46 16.63
N PRO A 48 1.32 0.41 17.50
CA PRO A 48 0.51 1.30 18.32
C PRO A 48 -0.43 2.17 17.47
N ASN A 49 -1.55 2.60 18.04
CA ASN A 49 -2.58 3.36 17.32
C ASN A 49 -2.02 4.64 16.69
N GLU A 50 -1.03 5.26 17.32
CA GLU A 50 -0.34 6.46 16.86
C GLU A 50 0.34 6.24 15.49
N VAL A 51 0.89 5.04 15.25
CA VAL A 51 1.48 4.68 13.95
C VAL A 51 0.38 4.57 12.90
N GLY A 52 -0.74 3.90 13.21
CA GLY A 52 -1.88 3.82 12.30
C GLY A 52 -2.44 5.20 11.93
N GLN A 53 -2.49 6.13 12.88
CA GLN A 53 -2.91 7.52 12.64
C GLN A 53 -1.95 8.27 11.70
N ALA A 54 -0.64 8.11 11.87
CA ALA A 54 0.35 8.72 10.98
C ALA A 54 0.20 8.20 9.53
N TYR A 55 -0.05 6.91 9.35
CA TYR A 55 -0.34 6.31 8.05
C TYR A 55 -1.65 6.85 7.43
N SER A 56 -2.71 6.95 8.23
CA SER A 56 -4.00 7.53 7.79
C SER A 56 -3.84 8.99 7.37
N ALA A 57 -3.11 9.80 8.13
CA ALA A 57 -2.86 11.21 7.83
C ALA A 57 -2.06 11.39 6.52
N GLN A 58 -1.02 10.57 6.32
CA GLN A 58 -0.26 10.57 5.07
C GLN A 58 -1.15 10.18 3.88
N TYR A 59 -1.96 9.13 4.03
CA TYR A 59 -2.90 8.70 3.00
C TYR A 59 -3.91 9.80 2.65
N ALA A 60 -4.47 10.49 3.64
CA ALA A 60 -5.39 11.61 3.43
C ALA A 60 -4.79 12.72 2.57
N LYS A 61 -3.52 13.07 2.83
CA LYS A 61 -2.77 14.04 2.03
C LYS A 61 -2.54 13.55 0.59
N ASP A 62 -2.14 12.30 0.43
CA ASP A 62 -1.79 11.72 -0.86
C ASP A 62 -3.03 11.56 -1.76
N ILE A 63 -4.13 11.01 -1.21
CA ILE A 63 -5.37 10.87 -1.97
C ILE A 63 -6.02 12.22 -2.27
N GLY A 64 -5.93 13.19 -1.34
CA GLY A 64 -6.40 14.55 -1.58
C GLY A 64 -5.66 15.20 -2.75
N SER A 65 -4.32 15.08 -2.77
CA SER A 65 -3.48 15.59 -3.86
C SER A 65 -3.79 14.89 -5.18
N PHE A 66 -3.97 13.57 -5.15
CA PHE A 66 -4.36 12.78 -6.33
C PHE A 66 -5.71 13.25 -6.89
N LEU A 67 -6.73 13.42 -6.04
CA LEU A 67 -8.04 13.88 -6.47
C LEU A 67 -7.97 15.30 -7.04
N CYS A 68 -7.25 16.23 -6.41
CA CYS A 68 -7.05 17.58 -6.95
C CYS A 68 -6.42 17.54 -8.35
N ALA A 69 -5.32 16.81 -8.54
CA ALA A 69 -4.68 16.69 -9.85
C ALA A 69 -5.63 16.08 -10.91
N ARG A 70 -6.37 15.03 -10.55
CA ARG A 70 -7.35 14.42 -11.46
C ARG A 70 -8.53 15.34 -11.77
N ALA A 71 -8.88 16.26 -10.87
CA ALA A 71 -9.96 17.20 -11.08
C ALA A 71 -9.63 18.28 -12.12
N GLU A 72 -8.34 18.60 -12.28
CA GLU A 72 -7.84 19.53 -13.30
C GLU A 72 -7.76 18.87 -14.69
N GLU A 73 -7.42 17.58 -14.72
CA GLU A 73 -7.25 16.82 -15.97
C GLU A 73 -8.56 16.28 -16.56
N LEU A 74 -9.55 15.95 -15.73
CA LEU A 74 -10.81 15.37 -16.17
C LEU A 74 -11.82 16.44 -16.56
N ALA A 75 -12.39 16.31 -17.76
CA ALA A 75 -13.49 17.15 -18.20
C ALA A 75 -14.74 16.99 -17.30
N PRO A 76 -15.59 18.04 -17.18
CA PRO A 76 -16.85 17.94 -16.44
C PRO A 76 -17.73 16.76 -16.89
N GLY A 77 -18.17 15.94 -15.94
CA GLY A 77 -18.93 14.71 -16.20
C GLY A 77 -18.09 13.49 -16.58
N GLY A 78 -16.77 13.64 -16.73
CA GLY A 78 -15.85 12.53 -16.94
C GLY A 78 -15.85 11.54 -15.77
N LEU A 79 -15.64 10.25 -16.09
CA LEU A 79 -15.64 9.17 -15.11
C LEU A 79 -14.20 8.74 -14.79
N MET A 80 -13.97 8.41 -13.52
CA MET A 80 -12.71 7.83 -13.05
C MET A 80 -13.02 6.62 -12.20
N ASN A 81 -12.47 5.47 -12.59
CA ASN A 81 -12.42 4.30 -11.72
C ASN A 81 -11.11 4.31 -10.94
N ASN A 82 -11.19 4.41 -9.62
CA ASN A 82 -10.07 4.17 -8.73
C ASN A 82 -10.37 2.90 -7.92
N SER A 83 -10.08 1.75 -8.54
CA SER A 83 -10.17 0.48 -7.85
C SER A 83 -8.91 0.29 -7.01
N ASN A 84 -9.01 0.51 -5.70
CA ASN A 84 -7.93 0.21 -4.78
C ASN A 84 -8.11 -1.25 -4.31
N SER A 85 -7.14 -2.11 -4.63
CA SER A 85 -7.22 -3.55 -4.31
C SER A 85 -7.11 -3.87 -2.81
N LEU A 86 -6.90 -2.84 -1.96
CA LEU A 86 -6.54 -3.01 -0.56
C LEU A 86 -7.35 -2.08 0.35
N GLY A 87 -8.62 -2.42 0.62
CA GLY A 87 -9.42 -1.75 1.64
C GLY A 87 -9.53 -2.54 2.93
N VAL A 88 -9.56 -1.85 4.07
CA VAL A 88 -9.98 -2.42 5.35
C VAL A 88 -11.48 -2.18 5.51
N THR A 89 -12.28 -3.17 5.92
CA THR A 89 -13.61 -2.87 6.47
C THR A 89 -13.54 -2.99 7.98
N MET A 90 -14.17 -2.04 8.66
CA MET A 90 -14.46 -2.17 10.08
C MET A 90 -15.48 -3.29 10.27
N GLY A 91 -15.06 -4.38 10.93
CA GLY A 91 -15.89 -5.57 11.17
C GLY A 91 -15.08 -6.86 11.32
N GLN A 92 -15.77 -7.98 11.59
CA GLN A 92 -15.20 -9.31 11.93
C GLN A 92 -14.23 -9.93 10.89
N PHE A 93 -13.98 -9.28 9.76
CA PHE A 93 -13.07 -9.72 8.69
C PHE A 93 -11.59 -9.30 8.88
N LEU A 94 -11.26 -8.53 9.93
CA LEU A 94 -9.92 -7.96 10.17
C LEU A 94 -8.76 -8.98 10.21
N ALA A 95 -8.98 -10.15 10.80
CA ALA A 95 -7.90 -11.12 11.03
C ALA A 95 -7.50 -11.92 9.78
N GLN A 96 -8.33 -11.94 8.73
CA GLN A 96 -8.08 -12.72 7.51
C GLN A 96 -8.04 -11.88 6.23
N SER A 97 -8.39 -10.59 6.29
CA SER A 97 -8.58 -9.73 5.11
C SER A 97 -7.60 -8.57 4.98
N SER A 98 -6.65 -8.46 5.91
CA SER A 98 -5.59 -7.46 5.87
C SER A 98 -4.33 -8.05 5.23
N MET A 99 -3.52 -7.20 4.58
CA MET A 99 -2.20 -7.59 4.08
C MET A 99 -1.17 -7.79 5.20
N GLY A 100 -1.51 -7.45 6.45
CA GLY A 100 -0.64 -7.54 7.62
C GLY A 100 0.10 -8.89 7.73
N PRO A 101 -0.60 -10.04 7.68
CA PRO A 101 0.04 -11.35 7.78
C PRO A 101 1.05 -11.67 6.67
N HIS A 102 0.98 -11.00 5.50
CA HIS A 102 1.97 -11.15 4.43
C HIS A 102 3.24 -10.32 4.73
N PHE A 103 3.08 -9.15 5.34
CA PHE A 103 4.21 -8.32 5.75
C PHE A 103 4.90 -8.85 7.02
N GLU A 104 4.18 -9.58 7.88
CA GLU A 104 4.76 -10.27 9.04
C GLU A 104 5.83 -11.30 8.65
N ASP A 105 5.69 -11.98 7.51
CA ASP A 105 6.70 -12.93 7.00
C ASP A 105 7.99 -12.22 6.59
N LEU A 106 7.86 -11.04 5.97
CA LEU A 106 8.99 -10.18 5.61
C LEU A 106 9.64 -9.59 6.86
N GLU A 107 8.84 -9.13 7.82
CA GLU A 107 9.31 -8.63 9.11
C GLU A 107 10.12 -9.69 9.86
N SER A 108 9.58 -10.90 9.97
CA SER A 108 10.27 -12.03 10.61
C SER A 108 11.59 -12.36 9.92
N SER A 109 11.60 -12.36 8.58
CA SER A 109 12.81 -12.59 7.78
C SER A 109 13.89 -11.52 8.02
N LEU A 110 13.49 -10.25 8.11
CA LEU A 110 14.40 -9.14 8.45
C LEU A 110 14.96 -9.27 9.86
N LEU A 111 14.12 -9.60 10.84
CA LEU A 111 14.55 -9.79 12.23
C LEU A 111 15.56 -10.94 12.36
N ASP A 112 15.37 -12.04 11.61
CA ASP A 112 16.35 -13.13 11.60
C ASP A 112 17.67 -12.72 10.95
N MET A 113 17.64 -11.93 9.87
CA MET A 113 18.85 -11.35 9.29
C MET A 113 19.56 -10.40 10.26
N ALA A 114 18.82 -9.66 11.10
CA ALA A 114 19.42 -8.84 12.14
C ALA A 114 20.05 -9.65 13.27
N LYS A 115 19.43 -10.76 13.68
CA LYS A 115 20.02 -11.70 14.67
C LYS A 115 21.33 -12.31 14.15
N GLU A 116 21.40 -12.59 12.85
CA GLU A 116 22.61 -13.11 12.19
C GLU A 116 23.66 -12.02 11.91
N GLY A 117 23.36 -10.75 12.21
CA GLY A 117 24.28 -9.63 11.99
C GLY A 117 24.42 -9.19 10.52
N ILE A 118 23.56 -9.66 9.62
CA ILE A 118 23.57 -9.32 8.19
C ILE A 118 23.09 -7.88 7.99
N ILE A 119 22.09 -7.45 8.77
CA ILE A 119 21.58 -6.08 8.79
C ILE A 119 21.51 -5.56 10.23
N SER A 120 21.60 -4.24 10.43
CA SER A 120 21.43 -3.66 11.75
C SER A 120 19.96 -3.55 12.12
N LYS A 121 19.65 -3.74 13.41
CA LYS A 121 18.29 -3.58 13.93
C LYS A 121 17.77 -2.15 13.73
N ASP A 122 18.65 -1.14 13.84
CA ASP A 122 18.30 0.26 13.61
C ASP A 122 17.78 0.53 12.17
N ARG A 123 18.27 -0.24 11.18
CA ARG A 123 17.75 -0.17 9.81
C ARG A 123 16.34 -0.74 9.68
N ILE A 124 15.98 -1.72 10.51
CA ILE A 124 14.60 -2.24 10.60
C ILE A 124 13.71 -1.20 11.28
N ASP A 125 14.16 -0.66 12.42
CA ASP A 125 13.38 0.30 13.22
C ASP A 125 13.12 1.64 12.48
N SER A 126 13.97 1.99 11.52
CA SER A 126 13.81 3.17 10.65
C SER A 126 13.01 2.90 9.37
N PHE A 127 12.69 1.64 9.07
CA PHE A 127 11.98 1.27 7.85
C PHE A 127 10.48 1.15 8.09
N ASN A 128 9.69 1.80 7.23
CA ASN A 128 8.24 1.70 7.24
C ASN A 128 7.74 1.47 5.81
N LEU A 129 6.90 0.46 5.61
CA LEU A 129 6.33 0.15 4.31
C LEU A 129 5.34 1.24 3.91
N PRO A 130 5.51 1.89 2.74
CA PRO A 130 4.65 2.99 2.28
C PRO A 130 3.34 2.46 1.67
N ILE A 131 2.63 1.61 2.41
CA ILE A 131 1.38 0.98 1.99
C ILE A 131 0.36 1.27 3.07
N TYR A 132 -0.81 1.77 2.67
CA TYR A 132 -1.93 1.98 3.57
C TYR A 132 -3.21 1.42 2.95
N SER A 133 -3.96 0.68 3.74
CA SER A 133 -5.27 0.16 3.36
C SER A 133 -6.35 1.01 4.07
N PRO A 134 -6.97 1.97 3.37
CA PRO A 134 -7.98 2.83 3.97
C PRO A 134 -9.28 2.07 4.23
N SER A 135 -10.10 2.60 5.13
CA SER A 135 -11.48 2.13 5.25
C SER A 135 -12.39 2.73 4.17
N MET A 136 -13.50 2.06 3.87
CA MET A 136 -14.51 2.60 2.95
C MET A 136 -15.06 3.94 3.44
N GLU A 137 -15.26 4.08 4.75
CA GLU A 137 -15.75 5.31 5.38
C GLU A 137 -14.71 6.44 5.28
N GLU A 138 -13.45 6.14 5.61
CA GLU A 138 -12.34 7.08 5.47
C GLU A 138 -12.22 7.59 4.02
N LEU A 139 -12.23 6.68 3.04
CA LEU A 139 -12.14 7.05 1.63
C LEU A 139 -13.35 7.89 1.19
N ARG A 140 -14.56 7.54 1.63
CA ARG A 140 -15.77 8.30 1.34
C ARG A 140 -15.68 9.73 1.86
N THR A 141 -15.25 9.89 3.11
CA THR A 141 -15.08 11.20 3.75
C THR A 141 -14.08 12.04 2.98
N LEU A 142 -12.91 11.49 2.65
CA LEU A 142 -11.85 12.22 1.92
C LEU A 142 -12.30 12.67 0.52
N ILE A 143 -13.08 11.85 -0.19
CA ILE A 143 -13.66 12.23 -1.49
C ILE A 143 -14.69 13.35 -1.33
N GLN A 144 -15.53 13.29 -0.30
CA GLN A 144 -16.52 14.31 -0.02
C GLN A 144 -15.89 15.65 0.37
N GLU A 145 -14.84 15.62 1.21
CA GLU A 145 -14.07 16.80 1.61
C GLU A 145 -13.36 17.46 0.44
N ASN A 146 -12.79 16.69 -0.49
CA ASN A 146 -12.19 17.22 -1.72
C ASN A 146 -13.22 17.97 -2.60
N GLY A 147 -14.47 17.51 -2.60
CA GLY A 147 -15.58 18.20 -3.24
C GLY A 147 -15.60 18.19 -4.77
N CYS A 148 -14.52 17.81 -5.46
CA CYS A 148 -14.42 17.87 -6.93
C CYS A 148 -15.19 16.74 -7.66
N PHE A 149 -15.46 15.65 -6.95
CA PHE A 149 -16.07 14.44 -7.51
C PHE A 149 -17.37 14.07 -6.82
N GLU A 150 -18.27 13.47 -7.59
CA GLU A 150 -19.44 12.74 -7.13
C GLU A 150 -19.10 11.25 -7.07
N ILE A 151 -19.47 10.58 -5.97
CA ILE A 151 -19.33 9.13 -5.84
C ILE A 151 -20.51 8.47 -6.57
N VAL A 152 -20.24 7.88 -7.74
CA VAL A 152 -21.24 7.11 -8.49
C VAL A 152 -21.42 5.73 -7.88
N ARG A 153 -20.33 5.09 -7.45
CA ARG A 153 -20.34 3.78 -6.83
C ARG A 153 -19.15 3.62 -5.90
N LEU A 154 -19.39 3.07 -4.71
CA LEU A 154 -18.37 2.74 -3.73
C LEU A 154 -18.76 1.42 -3.06
N ASP A 155 -18.10 0.34 -3.47
CA ASP A 155 -18.41 -1.01 -2.99
C ASP A 155 -17.15 -1.69 -2.45
N GLY A 156 -17.31 -2.43 -1.36
CA GLY A 156 -16.31 -3.36 -0.86
C GLY A 156 -16.69 -4.75 -1.34
N GLN A 157 -15.86 -5.34 -2.19
CA GLN A 157 -16.10 -6.71 -2.67
C GLN A 157 -15.09 -7.67 -2.05
N PRO A 158 -15.54 -8.76 -1.40
CA PRO A 158 -14.64 -9.82 -0.98
C PRO A 158 -14.06 -10.45 -2.23
N GLN A 159 -12.76 -10.29 -2.41
CA GLN A 159 -12.02 -10.90 -3.50
C GLN A 159 -11.23 -12.08 -2.95
N LYS A 160 -11.31 -13.20 -3.68
CA LYS A 160 -10.46 -14.36 -3.44
C LYS A 160 -9.19 -14.15 -4.22
N TYR A 161 -8.09 -13.96 -3.50
CA TYR A 161 -6.78 -13.95 -4.11
C TYR A 161 -6.10 -15.31 -3.87
N PRO A 162 -5.28 -15.79 -4.82
CA PRO A 162 -4.33 -16.85 -4.51
C PRO A 162 -3.45 -16.37 -3.34
N THR A 163 -3.03 -17.31 -2.49
CA THR A 163 -2.05 -16.98 -1.45
C THR A 163 -0.81 -16.40 -2.11
N ILE A 164 -0.46 -15.16 -1.73
CA ILE A 164 0.69 -14.46 -2.28
C ILE A 164 1.96 -15.26 -1.98
N THR A 165 2.69 -15.61 -3.02
CA THR A 165 3.96 -16.32 -2.95
C THR A 165 5.11 -15.37 -2.61
N ALA A 166 6.24 -15.91 -2.13
CA ALA A 166 7.44 -15.11 -1.92
C ALA A 166 7.92 -14.41 -3.21
N MET A 167 7.69 -15.03 -4.38
CA MET A 167 8.04 -14.47 -5.68
C MET A 167 7.17 -13.26 -6.04
N GLU A 168 5.86 -13.34 -5.79
CA GLU A 168 4.95 -12.20 -5.99
C GLU A 168 5.24 -11.06 -5.00
N CYS A 169 5.51 -11.40 -3.74
CA CYS A 169 6.00 -10.42 -2.75
C CYS A 169 7.29 -9.74 -3.22
N ARG A 170 8.25 -10.52 -3.74
CA ARG A 170 9.52 -10.01 -4.29
C ARG A 170 9.26 -9.05 -5.45
N ALA A 171 8.47 -9.46 -6.43
CA ALA A 171 8.16 -8.65 -7.59
C ALA A 171 7.54 -7.29 -7.21
N GLY A 172 6.66 -7.26 -6.21
CA GLY A 172 6.02 -6.01 -5.77
C GLY A 172 6.89 -5.11 -4.87
N LEU A 173 7.81 -5.69 -4.10
CA LEU A 173 8.44 -4.97 -2.98
C LEU A 173 9.96 -4.84 -3.08
N GLU A 174 10.64 -5.66 -3.88
CA GLU A 174 12.11 -5.67 -3.98
C GLU A 174 12.68 -4.28 -4.27
N GLY A 175 12.01 -3.49 -5.11
CA GLY A 175 12.45 -2.11 -5.41
C GLY A 175 12.44 -1.17 -4.20
N ILE A 176 11.54 -1.37 -3.24
CA ILE A 176 11.46 -0.57 -2.01
C ILE A 176 12.51 -1.07 -1.01
N PHE A 177 12.59 -2.39 -0.80
CA PHE A 177 13.51 -2.98 0.16
C PHE A 177 14.97 -2.82 -0.26
N SER A 178 15.29 -2.99 -1.54
CA SER A 178 16.67 -2.86 -2.04
C SER A 178 17.24 -1.46 -1.86
N LYS A 179 16.42 -0.41 -2.01
CA LYS A 179 16.81 0.98 -1.75
C LYS A 179 17.19 1.21 -0.28
N HIS A 180 16.46 0.61 0.66
CA HIS A 180 16.68 0.84 2.09
C HIS A 180 17.69 -0.12 2.71
N PHE A 181 17.66 -1.40 2.32
CA PHE A 181 18.47 -2.48 2.91
C PHE A 181 19.68 -2.88 2.06
N GLY A 182 19.76 -2.45 0.80
CA GLY A 182 20.82 -2.83 -0.15
C GLY A 182 20.42 -4.03 -1.02
N SER A 183 20.74 -3.96 -2.31
CA SER A 183 20.39 -5.02 -3.29
C SER A 183 20.99 -6.38 -2.94
N GLU A 184 22.17 -6.38 -2.31
CA GLU A 184 22.88 -7.58 -1.86
C GLU A 184 22.10 -8.40 -0.82
N ASN A 185 21.15 -7.76 -0.12
CA ASN A 185 20.36 -8.38 0.93
C ASN A 185 19.00 -8.93 0.43
N MET A 186 18.64 -8.72 -0.83
CA MET A 186 17.32 -9.11 -1.36
C MET A 186 17.19 -10.63 -1.53
N ASP A 187 18.20 -11.28 -2.10
CA ASP A 187 18.19 -12.75 -2.23
C ASP A 187 18.10 -13.44 -0.86
N PRO A 188 18.94 -13.10 0.15
CA PRO A 188 18.78 -13.63 1.49
C PRO A 188 17.39 -13.38 2.11
N LEU A 189 16.84 -12.18 1.94
CA LEU A 189 15.54 -11.80 2.51
C LEU A 189 14.41 -12.64 1.92
N PHE A 190 14.27 -12.67 0.59
CA PHE A 190 13.14 -13.35 -0.05
C PHE A 190 13.27 -14.88 0.01
N ASN A 191 14.49 -15.42 0.08
CA ASN A 191 14.69 -16.86 0.34
C ASN A 191 14.24 -17.28 1.74
N ARG A 192 14.43 -16.43 2.76
CA ARG A 192 13.91 -16.69 4.11
C ARG A 192 12.39 -16.58 4.14
N CYS A 193 11.84 -15.54 3.51
CA CYS A 193 10.41 -15.36 3.37
C CYS A 193 9.74 -16.58 2.69
N ALA A 194 10.34 -17.10 1.62
CA ALA A 194 9.90 -18.33 0.97
C ALA A 194 9.84 -19.53 1.93
N LYS A 195 10.91 -19.75 2.71
CA LYS A 195 10.94 -20.84 3.71
C LYS A 195 9.86 -20.70 4.79
N ILE A 196 9.56 -19.48 5.22
CA ILE A 196 8.49 -19.22 6.20
C ILE A 196 7.13 -19.54 5.58
N ILE A 197 6.89 -19.10 4.35
CA ILE A 197 5.64 -19.35 3.61
C ILE A 197 5.46 -20.85 3.36
N ASP A 198 6.50 -21.55 2.90
CA ASP A 198 6.49 -22.99 2.62
C ASP A 198 6.33 -23.85 3.88
N GLY A 199 6.81 -23.35 5.03
CA GLY A 199 6.69 -24.02 6.33
C GLY A 199 5.32 -23.92 6.98
N ARG A 200 4.40 -23.10 6.44
CA ARG A 200 3.04 -22.96 6.99
C ARG A 200 2.16 -24.14 6.54
N PRO A 201 1.32 -24.69 7.42
CA PRO A 201 0.34 -25.69 7.00
C PRO A 201 -0.56 -25.08 5.92
N LEU A 202 -0.66 -25.77 4.77
CA LEU A 202 -1.52 -25.36 3.66
C LEU A 202 -2.90 -24.99 4.21
N LYS A 203 -3.29 -23.71 4.08
CA LYS A 203 -4.66 -23.31 4.39
C LYS A 203 -5.57 -24.17 3.52
N ARG A 204 -6.57 -24.81 4.13
CA ARG A 204 -7.45 -25.86 3.55
C ARG A 204 -8.04 -25.50 2.16
N ASN A 205 -8.04 -24.22 1.78
CA ASN A 205 -8.61 -23.70 0.54
C ASN A 205 -7.63 -22.87 -0.33
N GLY A 206 -6.33 -22.74 -0.01
CA GLY A 206 -5.32 -22.05 -0.87
C GLY A 206 -5.54 -20.54 -1.16
N HIS A 207 -6.65 -19.96 -0.70
CA HIS A 207 -7.04 -18.59 -0.94
C HIS A 207 -6.90 -17.72 0.32
N THR A 208 -6.39 -16.52 0.13
CA THR A 208 -6.58 -15.40 1.07
C THR A 208 -7.78 -14.59 0.61
N TYR A 209 -8.60 -14.18 1.58
CA TYR A 209 -9.66 -13.22 1.31
C TYR A 209 -9.06 -11.84 1.51
N SER A 210 -9.32 -10.91 0.62
CA SER A 210 -9.13 -9.49 0.92
C SER A 210 -10.33 -8.73 0.39
N ILE A 211 -10.48 -7.48 0.81
CA ILE A 211 -11.59 -6.65 0.37
C ILE A 211 -11.04 -5.62 -0.59
N GLY A 212 -11.36 -5.81 -1.86
CA GLY A 212 -11.10 -4.80 -2.89
C GLY A 212 -12.13 -3.69 -2.77
N LEU A 213 -11.69 -2.44 -2.75
CA LEU A 213 -12.57 -1.29 -2.84
C LEU A 213 -12.70 -0.89 -4.31
N PHE A 214 -13.93 -1.01 -4.81
CA PHE A 214 -14.29 -0.47 -6.11
C PHE A 214 -14.84 0.94 -5.94
N VAL A 215 -14.20 1.93 -6.56
CA VAL A 215 -14.64 3.33 -6.50
C VAL A 215 -14.82 3.88 -7.90
N LEU A 216 -16.04 4.25 -8.25
CA LEU A 216 -16.37 4.99 -9.46
C LEU A 216 -16.76 6.41 -9.11
N LEU A 217 -15.99 7.36 -9.63
CA LEU A 217 -16.15 8.78 -9.43
C LEU A 217 -16.56 9.47 -10.72
N LYS A 218 -17.34 10.54 -10.59
CA LYS A 218 -17.72 11.43 -11.70
C LYS A 218 -17.28 12.85 -11.38
N ARG A 219 -16.58 13.50 -12.31
CA ARG A 219 -16.16 14.89 -12.15
C ARG A 219 -17.38 15.80 -12.10
N LYS A 220 -17.53 16.57 -11.02
CA LYS A 220 -18.59 17.58 -10.91
C LYS A 220 -18.42 18.66 -11.98
N LYS A 221 -19.54 19.24 -12.41
CA LYS A 221 -19.51 20.47 -13.19
C LYS A 221 -19.09 21.60 -12.26
N LEU A 222 -18.23 22.50 -12.73
CA LEU A 222 -18.03 23.78 -12.06
C LEU A 222 -19.37 24.51 -12.17
N GLU A 223 -19.96 24.90 -11.04
CA GLU A 223 -21.05 25.86 -11.05
C GLU A 223 -20.42 27.20 -11.46
N GLU A 224 -20.93 27.78 -12.56
CA GLU A 224 -20.57 29.13 -13.02
C GLU A 224 -21.16 30.20 -12.10
#